data_AF-A0A2C5XBJ8-F1
#
_entry.id   AF-A0A2C5XBJ8-F1
#
_cell.length_a   1.000
_cell.length_b   1.000
_cell.length_c   1.000
_cell.angle_alpha   90.00
_cell.angle_beta   90.00
_cell.angle_gamma   90.00
#
_symmetry.space_group_name_H-M   'P 1'
#
loop_
_entity.id
_entity.type
_entity.pdbx_description
1 polymer ?
#
loop_
_entity_poly.entity_id
_entity_poly.type
_entity_poly.pdbx_seq_one_letter_code
_entity_poly.pdbx_strand_id
1 'polypeptide(L)'
;MSPIDEAHISVRFKHGIHTVFLFVDTLAPFASTTHRLAQLLCERYPTGLTTSIDPPKKTPISPQSRFVYGVLNVPTDPSKGWRKLDVGDDDEHNALKCGLKNNGIVAFAVGNDDGDDINFQVEWPREEEGLETSDD
;
A
#
# COMPACT_ATOMS: atom_id res chain seq x y z
N MET A 1 -25.53 -19.94 -2.26
CA MET A 1 -24.42 -18.98 -2.11
C MET A 1 -23.29 -19.51 -2.97
N SER A 2 -22.94 -18.80 -4.04
CA SER A 2 -21.83 -19.20 -4.90
C SER A 2 -20.50 -19.00 -4.15
N PRO A 3 -19.46 -19.81 -4.38
CA PRO A 3 -18.17 -19.77 -3.68
C PRO A 3 -17.31 -18.51 -4.00
N ILE A 4 -17.95 -17.39 -4.34
CA ILE A 4 -17.31 -16.17 -4.84
C ILE A 4 -16.85 -15.25 -3.68
N ASP A 5 -17.18 -15.53 -2.42
CA ASP A 5 -16.98 -14.56 -1.33
C ASP A 5 -15.77 -14.82 -0.39
N GLU A 6 -15.13 -15.99 -0.44
CA GLU A 6 -13.99 -16.30 0.48
C GLU A 6 -12.59 -16.22 -0.17
N ALA A 7 -12.50 -16.18 -1.50
CA ALA A 7 -11.22 -16.20 -2.20
C ALA A 7 -10.64 -14.82 -2.50
N HIS A 8 -11.40 -13.73 -2.31
CA HIS A 8 -10.93 -12.38 -2.63
C HIS A 8 -11.13 -11.44 -1.44
N ILE A 9 -10.11 -10.64 -1.13
CA ILE A 9 -10.17 -9.58 -0.13
C ILE A 9 -9.93 -8.22 -0.76
N SER A 10 -10.56 -7.18 -0.23
CA SER A 10 -10.28 -5.79 -0.64
C SER A 10 -9.12 -5.24 0.19
N VAL A 11 -8.10 -4.67 -0.46
CA VAL A 11 -6.93 -4.10 0.22
C VAL A 11 -6.69 -2.67 -0.24
N ARG A 12 -6.31 -1.81 0.70
CA ARG A 12 -5.98 -0.39 0.48
C ARG A 12 -4.46 -0.22 0.47
N PHE A 13 -3.90 -0.19 -0.72
CA PHE A 13 -2.47 0.06 -0.93
C PHE A 13 -2.20 1.55 -0.87
N LYS A 14 -1.22 1.97 -0.05
CA LYS A 14 -0.90 3.38 0.17
C LYS A 14 0.55 3.71 -0.14
N HIS A 15 0.75 4.85 -0.82
CA HIS A 15 2.06 5.47 -1.04
C HIS A 15 1.89 6.99 -1.25
N GLY A 16 2.54 7.79 -0.41
CA GLY A 16 2.32 9.23 -0.36
C GLY A 16 0.85 9.56 -0.12
N ILE A 17 0.30 10.43 -0.97
CA ILE A 17 -1.13 10.79 -0.99
C ILE A 17 -2.03 9.74 -1.65
N HIS A 18 -1.47 8.74 -2.34
CA HIS A 18 -2.26 7.79 -3.13
C HIS A 18 -2.79 6.67 -2.25
N THR A 19 -4.09 6.39 -2.42
CA THR A 19 -4.72 5.15 -1.94
C THR A 19 -5.29 4.40 -3.13
N VAL A 20 -4.80 3.19 -3.35
CA VAL A 20 -5.20 2.29 -4.43
C VAL A 20 -5.98 1.13 -3.83
N PHE A 21 -7.21 0.94 -4.31
CA PHE A 21 -8.06 -0.16 -3.88
C PHE A 21 -7.90 -1.32 -4.87
N LEU A 22 -7.47 -2.48 -4.37
CA LEU A 22 -7.33 -3.70 -5.18
C LEU A 22 -8.08 -4.85 -4.53
N PHE A 23 -8.74 -5.66 -5.37
CA PHE A 23 -9.19 -6.99 -4.99
C PHE A 23 -8.01 -7.96 -5.15
N VAL A 24 -7.68 -8.65 -4.06
CA VAL A 24 -6.56 -9.57 -3.96
C VAL A 24 -7.12 -10.98 -3.82
N ASP A 25 -6.70 -11.87 -4.71
CA ASP A 25 -6.96 -13.31 -4.58
C ASP A 25 -6.10 -13.86 -3.42
N THR A 26 -6.76 -14.44 -2.42
CA THR A 26 -6.12 -14.96 -1.20
C THR A 26 -5.38 -16.27 -1.41
N LEU A 27 -5.69 -16.99 -2.49
CA LEU A 27 -5.10 -18.28 -2.84
C LEU A 27 -3.95 -18.14 -3.83
N ALA A 28 -3.92 -17.04 -4.60
CA ALA A 28 -2.84 -16.75 -5.52
C ALA A 28 -1.54 -16.34 -4.79
N PRO A 29 -0.37 -16.56 -5.40
CA PRO A 29 0.90 -16.05 -4.91
C PRO A 29 0.88 -14.52 -4.82
N PHE A 30 1.55 -13.97 -3.80
CA PHE A 30 1.61 -12.52 -3.56
C PHE A 30 2.17 -11.76 -4.77
N ALA A 31 3.11 -12.37 -5.50
CA ALA A 31 3.65 -11.84 -6.76
C ALA A 31 2.56 -11.43 -7.78
N SER A 32 1.43 -12.13 -7.82
CA SER A 32 0.28 -11.78 -8.67
C SER A 32 -0.32 -10.43 -8.28
N THR A 33 -0.40 -10.15 -6.97
CA THR A 33 -0.86 -8.87 -6.43
C THR A 33 0.12 -7.76 -6.76
N THR A 34 1.42 -8.02 -6.59
CA THR A 34 2.49 -7.08 -6.97
C THR A 34 2.43 -6.71 -8.45
N HIS A 35 2.26 -7.70 -9.34
CA HIS A 35 2.16 -7.47 -10.78
C HIS A 35 0.94 -6.60 -11.14
N ARG A 36 -0.23 -6.93 -10.59
CA ARG A 36 -1.47 -6.16 -10.74
C ARG A 36 -1.30 -4.71 -10.29
N LEU A 37 -0.67 -4.49 -9.13
CA LEU A 37 -0.41 -3.15 -8.61
C LEU A 37 0.53 -2.37 -9.56
N ALA A 38 1.64 -2.98 -9.97
CA ALA A 38 2.61 -2.35 -10.87
C ALA A 38 1.98 -1.90 -12.20
N GLN A 39 1.19 -2.78 -12.83
CA GLN A 39 0.48 -2.48 -14.07
C GLN A 39 -0.47 -1.29 -13.89
N LEU A 40 -1.33 -1.35 -12.86
CA LEU A 40 -2.30 -0.29 -12.58
C LEU A 40 -1.61 1.06 -12.33
N LEU A 41 -0.51 1.07 -11.57
CA LEU A 41 0.24 2.29 -11.29
C LEU A 41 0.85 2.86 -12.58
N CYS A 42 1.41 2.04 -13.45
CA CYS A 42 2.00 2.50 -14.72
C CYS A 42 0.94 3.07 -15.68
N GLU A 43 -0.22 2.43 -15.78
CA GLU A 43 -1.32 2.87 -16.65
C GLU A 43 -1.92 4.20 -16.18
N ARG A 44 -2.11 4.36 -14.86
CA ARG A 44 -2.74 5.54 -14.26
C ARG A 44 -1.76 6.71 -14.08
N TYR A 45 -0.50 6.41 -13.79
CA TYR A 45 0.52 7.39 -13.42
C TYR A 45 1.79 7.23 -14.27
N PRO A 46 1.71 7.47 -15.58
CA PRO A 46 2.84 7.26 -16.50
C PRO A 46 4.05 8.16 -16.21
N THR A 47 3.88 9.22 -15.41
CA THR A 47 4.98 10.12 -14.98
C THR A 47 5.47 9.85 -13.55
N GLY A 48 5.06 8.73 -12.95
CA GLY A 48 5.32 8.38 -11.56
C GLY A 48 4.23 8.86 -10.59
N LEU A 49 4.28 8.37 -9.36
CA LEU A 49 3.34 8.69 -8.29
C LEU A 49 3.76 9.97 -7.56
N THR A 50 2.86 10.92 -7.40
CA THR A 50 3.08 12.07 -6.49
C THR A 50 3.14 11.59 -5.04
N THR A 51 4.31 11.66 -4.43
CA THR A 51 4.57 11.17 -3.06
C THR A 51 4.29 12.23 -2.00
N SER A 52 4.59 13.48 -2.31
CA SER A 52 4.39 14.66 -1.46
C SER A 52 4.02 15.84 -2.34
N ILE A 53 3.11 16.68 -1.86
CA ILE A 53 2.68 17.89 -2.56
C ILE A 53 3.62 19.06 -2.22
N ASP A 54 4.06 19.18 -0.96
CA ASP A 54 4.95 20.25 -0.50
C ASP A 54 6.01 19.72 0.49
N PRO A 55 7.29 19.60 0.09
CA PRO A 55 7.81 19.88 -1.25
C PRO A 55 7.31 18.85 -2.28
N PRO A 56 7.15 19.24 -3.57
CA PRO A 56 6.75 18.33 -4.62
C PRO A 56 7.76 17.19 -4.79
N LYS A 57 7.31 15.96 -4.57
CA LYS A 57 8.12 14.75 -4.79
C LYS A 57 7.34 13.75 -5.60
N LYS A 58 7.99 13.14 -6.60
CA LYS A 58 7.46 12.01 -7.35
C LYS A 58 8.32 10.77 -7.14
N THR A 59 7.67 9.63 -6.96
CA THR A 59 8.29 8.31 -7.01
C THR A 59 8.14 7.76 -8.43
N PRO A 60 9.24 7.48 -9.16
CA PRO A 60 9.17 6.84 -10.46
C PRO A 60 8.64 5.41 -10.33
N ILE A 61 7.82 4.98 -11.28
CA ILE A 61 7.24 3.64 -11.34
C ILE A 61 7.43 3.08 -12.74
N SER A 62 7.78 1.80 -12.80
CA SER A 62 7.89 1.01 -14.02
C SER A 62 7.26 -0.37 -13.82
N PRO A 63 6.91 -1.10 -14.88
CA PRO A 63 6.38 -2.46 -14.75
C PRO A 63 7.35 -3.46 -14.09
N GLN A 64 8.64 -3.11 -14.06
CA GLN A 64 9.72 -3.89 -13.43
C GLN A 64 10.09 -3.38 -12.03
N SER A 65 9.37 -2.38 -11.52
CA SER A 65 9.60 -1.86 -10.18
C SER A 65 9.37 -2.94 -9.14
N ARG A 66 10.32 -3.07 -8.23
CA ARG A 66 10.20 -3.91 -7.05
C ARG A 66 9.54 -3.11 -5.94
N PHE A 67 8.71 -3.78 -5.18
CA PHE A 67 7.94 -3.17 -4.11
C PHE A 67 8.24 -3.89 -2.81
N VAL A 68 8.40 -3.09 -1.77
CA VAL A 68 8.39 -3.60 -0.41
C VAL A 68 7.11 -3.14 0.25
N TYR A 69 6.54 -4.00 1.09
CA TYR A 69 5.22 -3.81 1.68
C TYR A 69 5.30 -3.75 3.20
N GLY A 70 4.41 -2.98 3.80
CA GLY A 70 4.30 -2.85 5.24
C GLY A 70 2.86 -2.74 5.69
N VAL A 71 2.56 -3.28 6.86
CA VAL A 71 1.28 -3.06 7.56
C VAL A 71 1.52 -2.31 8.86
N LEU A 72 0.53 -1.59 9.34
CA LEU A 72 0.64 -0.90 10.62
C LEU A 72 0.89 -1.89 11.77
N ASN A 73 1.78 -1.53 12.68
CA ASN A 73 1.98 -2.27 13.93
C ASN A 73 0.69 -2.27 14.77
N VAL A 74 -0.02 -1.15 14.79
CA VAL A 74 -1.35 -0.99 15.38
C VAL A 74 -2.31 -0.54 14.29
N PRO A 75 -3.31 -1.34 13.90
CA PRO A 75 -4.16 -1.08 12.71
C PRO A 75 -4.85 0.28 12.66
N THR A 76 -5.06 0.90 13.82
CA THR A 76 -5.76 2.18 13.99
C THR A 76 -4.84 3.35 14.29
N ASP A 77 -3.53 3.11 14.46
CA ASP A 77 -2.58 4.14 14.91
C ASP A 77 -1.31 4.14 14.03
N PRO A 78 -1.24 5.02 13.02
CA PRO A 78 -0.07 5.13 12.16
C PRO A 78 1.19 5.63 12.86
N SER A 79 1.07 6.25 14.04
CA SER A 79 2.23 6.71 14.83
C SER A 79 3.06 5.57 15.41
N LYS A 80 2.50 4.35 15.46
CA LYS A 80 3.19 3.15 15.96
C LYS A 80 4.09 2.49 14.91
N GLY A 81 4.20 3.09 13.73
CA GLY A 81 5.07 2.63 12.67
C GLY A 81 4.57 1.39 11.95
N TRP A 82 5.44 0.81 11.14
CA TRP A 82 5.14 -0.24 10.19
C TRP A 82 5.90 -1.52 10.50
N ARG A 83 5.25 -2.66 10.27
CA ARG A 83 5.87 -3.97 10.16
C ARG A 83 5.99 -4.33 8.69
N LYS A 84 7.22 -4.57 8.24
CA LYS A 84 7.52 -5.09 6.90
C LYS A 84 6.83 -6.44 6.71
N LEU A 85 6.23 -6.65 5.53
CA LEU A 85 5.67 -7.93 5.14
C LEU A 85 6.74 -8.78 4.47
N ASP A 86 6.76 -10.05 4.83
CA ASP A 86 7.51 -11.07 4.10
C ASP A 86 6.60 -11.59 2.98
N VAL A 87 6.90 -11.18 1.75
CA VAL A 87 6.02 -11.44 0.59
C VAL A 87 6.55 -12.50 -0.35
N GLY A 88 7.79 -12.98 -0.15
CA GLY A 88 8.45 -14.01 -0.96
C GLY A 88 8.36 -13.82 -2.48
N ASP A 89 8.93 -14.77 -3.22
CA ASP A 89 8.71 -14.91 -4.67
C ASP A 89 8.13 -16.30 -5.02
N ASP A 90 7.82 -17.11 -4.01
CA ASP A 90 7.33 -18.48 -4.12
C ASP A 90 5.81 -18.59 -3.87
N ASP A 91 5.25 -19.75 -4.21
CA ASP A 91 3.83 -20.05 -4.06
C ASP A 91 3.40 -20.23 -2.59
N GLU A 92 4.33 -20.33 -1.64
CA GLU A 92 3.99 -20.47 -0.21
C GLU A 92 3.54 -19.14 0.38
N HIS A 93 3.95 -18.01 -0.22
CA HIS A 93 3.59 -16.65 0.16
C HIS A 93 2.33 -16.19 -0.56
N ASN A 94 1.17 -16.53 -0.01
CA ASN A 94 -0.12 -15.97 -0.45
C ASN A 94 -0.54 -14.77 0.41
N ALA A 95 -1.53 -13.99 -0.05
CA ALA A 95 -1.94 -12.75 0.60
C ALA A 95 -2.23 -12.90 2.11
N LEU A 96 -2.95 -13.95 2.50
CA LEU A 96 -3.32 -14.16 3.91
C LEU A 96 -2.11 -14.54 4.76
N LYS A 97 -1.23 -15.41 4.27
CA LYS A 97 0.00 -15.80 4.98
C LYS A 97 0.97 -14.63 5.12
N CYS A 98 1.03 -13.74 4.13
CA CYS A 98 1.79 -12.50 4.20
C CYS A 98 1.15 -11.45 5.14
N GLY A 99 -0.02 -11.73 5.70
CA GLY A 99 -0.67 -10.88 6.70
C GLY A 99 -1.60 -9.80 6.13
N LEU A 100 -2.03 -9.90 4.88
CA LEU A 100 -3.12 -9.07 4.35
C LEU A 100 -4.43 -9.47 5.01
N LYS A 101 -5.26 -8.45 5.27
CA LYS A 101 -6.59 -8.60 5.85
C LYS A 101 -7.59 -7.89 4.97
N ASN A 102 -8.84 -8.36 4.97
CA ASN A 102 -9.91 -7.67 4.27
C ASN A 102 -10.08 -6.24 4.81
N ASN A 103 -10.21 -5.29 3.89
CA ASN A 103 -10.15 -3.84 4.11
C ASN A 103 -8.88 -3.34 4.82
N GLY A 104 -7.81 -4.14 4.86
CA GLY A 104 -6.54 -3.78 5.48
C GLY A 104 -5.84 -2.63 4.74
N ILE A 105 -5.01 -1.89 5.47
CA ILE A 105 -4.12 -0.88 4.91
C ILE A 105 -2.74 -1.48 4.77
N VAL A 106 -2.18 -1.40 3.57
CA VAL A 106 -0.84 -1.87 3.24
C VAL A 106 -0.08 -0.69 2.64
N ALA A 107 1.00 -0.26 3.27
CA ALA A 107 1.92 0.67 2.64
C ALA A 107 2.80 -0.08 1.63
N PHE A 108 3.19 0.61 0.56
CA PHE A 108 4.21 0.13 -0.36
C PHE A 108 5.27 1.20 -0.63
N ALA A 109 6.51 0.75 -0.82
CA ALA A 109 7.64 1.58 -1.22
C ALA A 109 8.32 0.94 -2.44
N VAL A 110 8.82 1.78 -3.36
CA VAL A 110 9.62 1.30 -4.50
C VAL A 110 11.04 1.07 -4.03
N GLY A 111 11.56 -0.15 -4.24
CA GLY A 111 12.89 -0.51 -3.82
C GLY A 111 13.08 -2.02 -3.67
N ASN A 112 14.27 -2.41 -3.24
CA ASN A 112 14.58 -3.80 -2.88
C ASN A 112 14.41 -4.02 -1.37
N ASP A 113 14.28 -5.29 -1.03
CA ASP A 113 14.10 -5.76 0.34
C ASP A 113 15.37 -5.68 1.21
N ASP A 114 16.54 -5.43 0.59
CA ASP A 114 17.89 -5.52 1.17
C ASP A 114 18.26 -4.39 2.17
N GLY A 115 17.37 -3.44 2.46
CA GLY A 115 17.63 -2.33 3.37
C GLY A 115 16.87 -2.47 4.69
N ASP A 116 17.56 -2.28 5.82
CA ASP A 116 16.93 -2.18 7.16
C ASP A 116 16.15 -0.85 7.35
N ASP A 117 16.35 0.14 6.47
CA ASP A 117 15.79 1.50 6.58
C ASP A 117 14.65 1.75 5.57
N ILE A 118 13.66 0.86 5.52
CA ILE A 118 12.49 1.05 4.65
C ILE A 118 11.51 2.00 5.31
N ASN A 119 11.51 3.24 4.84
CA ASN A 119 10.56 4.26 5.28
C ASN A 119 9.30 4.26 4.38
N PHE A 120 8.22 3.71 4.90
CA PHE A 120 6.90 3.76 4.25
C PHE A 120 6.30 5.16 4.33
N GLN A 121 6.46 5.93 3.25
CA GLN A 121 5.87 7.26 3.11
C GLN A 121 4.37 7.13 2.83
N VAL A 122 3.54 7.43 3.83
CA VAL A 122 2.07 7.45 3.70
C VAL A 122 1.55 8.74 4.31
N GLU A 123 0.84 9.52 3.51
CA GLU A 123 0.12 10.70 3.99
C GLU A 123 -1.28 10.29 4.42
N TRP A 124 -1.65 10.73 5.62
CA TRP A 124 -2.98 10.52 6.17
C TRP A 124 -3.77 11.81 6.02
N PRO A 125 -5.04 11.74 5.57
CA PRO A 125 -5.90 12.91 5.60
C PRO A 125 -5.94 13.41 7.04
N ARG A 126 -5.57 14.67 7.23
CA ARG A 126 -5.78 15.37 8.50
C ARG A 126 -7.16 15.97 8.43
N GLU A 127 -7.91 15.89 9.51
CA GLU A 127 -9.03 16.80 9.70
C GLU A 127 -8.40 18.20 9.69
N GLU A 128 -8.76 19.03 8.72
CA GLU A 128 -8.42 20.45 8.79
C GLU A 128 -9.09 20.96 10.05
N GLU A 129 -8.30 21.23 11.09
CA GLU A 129 -8.78 21.80 12.35
C GLU A 129 -9.44 23.12 11.99
N GLY A 130 -10.78 23.09 11.96
CA GLY A 130 -11.59 24.19 11.47
C GLY A 130 -11.19 25.44 12.21
N LEU A 131 -10.88 26.51 11.46
CA LEU A 131 -10.78 27.86 12.00
C LEU A 131 -12.01 28.11 12.87
N GLU A 132 -11.84 28.01 14.19
CA GLU A 132 -12.74 28.63 15.14
C GLU A 132 -12.59 30.13 14.91
N THR A 133 -13.40 30.68 14.00
CA THR A 133 -13.61 32.12 13.92
C THR A 133 -14.11 32.54 15.30
N SER A 134 -13.20 33.11 16.07
CA SER A 134 -13.49 33.81 17.30
C SER A 134 -14.34 35.01 16.91
N ASP A 135 -15.67 34.87 17.02
CA ASP A 135 -16.58 36.02 16.98
C ASP A 135 -16.41 36.78 18.29
N ASP A 136 -16.19 38.08 18.14
CA ASP A 136 -15.88 39.13 19.12
C ASP A 136 -16.89 39.23 20.29
#